data_AF-A0A6G9A6Y6-F1
#
_entry.id   AF-A0A6G9A6Y6-F1
#
_cell.length_a   1.000
_cell.length_b   1.000
_cell.length_c   1.000
_cell.angle_alpha   90.00
_cell.angle_beta   90.00
_cell.angle_gamma   90.00
#
_symmetry.space_group_name_H-M   'P 1'
#
loop_
_entity.id
_entity.type
_entity.pdbx_description
1 polymer ?
#
loop_
_entity_poly.entity_id
_entity_poly.type
_entity_poly.pdbx_seq_one_letter_code
_entity_poly.pdbx_strand_id
1 'polypeptide(L)'
;MTESHFLKEDLVELRNSLGLTQQQMAGYLDLALRSYQAIEAGESTYRLIHRLAAERVALMVAADTGRPLLAPPTVRRDAVDLVSLGQREGHPAFQIPDSNSSNAKPSEDGTAFTGSYRLVGELVLLANALEYQLNHVLMQVLHLTESPMLEPVIATLDVVRKIEMLKVRSKHIAQHNWRKPLAGYIDKLEAVWKLRNLACHTPLVPDSKHGAVFAPAAAAKLLKTLRLENSSIERTPISKIREGISIGEHALGEGQTIIENFQRLNSEREKRFGKAPSPKVG
;
A
#
# COMPACT_ATOMS: atom_id res chain seq x y z
N MET A 1 21.65 -25.63 26.88
CA MET A 1 20.98 -24.39 26.46
C MET A 1 20.24 -23.88 27.67
N THR A 2 20.81 -22.92 28.38
CA THR A 2 20.19 -22.34 29.58
C THR A 2 19.05 -21.44 29.13
N GLU A 3 17.81 -21.85 29.38
CA GLU A 3 16.65 -20.95 29.35
C GLU A 3 16.88 -19.85 30.37
N SER A 4 17.51 -18.76 29.94
CA SER A 4 17.54 -17.51 30.69
C SER A 4 16.09 -17.03 30.77
N HIS A 5 15.45 -17.23 31.93
CA HIS A 5 14.16 -16.64 32.23
C HIS A 5 14.28 -15.12 32.03
N PHE A 6 13.73 -14.62 30.93
CA PHE A 6 13.60 -13.18 30.71
C PHE A 6 12.50 -12.66 31.64
N LEU A 7 12.87 -11.72 32.50
CA LEU A 7 12.01 -11.16 33.52
C LEU A 7 11.33 -9.90 32.98
N LYS A 8 10.24 -9.49 33.64
CA LYS A 8 9.56 -8.20 33.36
C LYS A 8 10.53 -7.01 33.38
N GLU A 9 11.58 -7.11 34.20
CA GLU A 9 12.63 -6.12 34.35
C GLU A 9 13.35 -5.87 33.02
N ASP A 10 13.59 -6.93 32.22
CA ASP A 10 14.24 -6.82 30.91
C ASP A 10 13.41 -6.00 29.91
N LEU A 11 12.07 -6.08 29.98
CA LEU A 11 11.20 -5.29 29.11
C LEU A 11 11.23 -3.80 29.45
N VAL A 12 11.23 -3.49 30.76
CA VAL A 12 11.29 -2.10 31.25
C VAL A 12 12.65 -1.49 30.95
N GLU A 13 13.73 -2.23 31.19
CA GLU A 13 15.10 -1.82 30.84
C GLU A 13 15.24 -1.58 29.34
N LEU A 14 14.72 -2.49 28.51
CA LEU A 14 14.73 -2.33 27.06
C LEU A 14 14.00 -1.07 26.63
N ARG A 15 12.77 -0.83 27.12
CA ARG A 15 12.00 0.38 26.80
C ARG A 15 12.77 1.65 27.19
N ASN A 16 13.36 1.67 28.39
CA ASN A 16 14.13 2.82 28.87
C ASN A 16 15.39 3.04 28.02
N SER A 17 16.09 1.98 27.63
CA SER A 17 17.30 2.06 26.79
C SER A 17 16.99 2.62 25.39
N LEU A 18 15.79 2.37 24.88
CA LEU A 18 15.29 2.91 23.62
C LEU A 18 14.76 4.35 23.74
N GLY A 19 14.64 4.89 24.96
CA GLY A 19 14.07 6.23 25.19
C GLY A 19 12.57 6.34 24.90
N LEU A 20 11.85 5.21 24.91
CA LEU A 20 10.42 5.17 24.55
C LEU A 20 9.52 5.35 25.77
N THR A 21 8.39 6.03 25.59
CA THR A 21 7.31 6.04 26.58
C THR A 21 6.52 4.73 26.55
N GLN A 22 5.78 4.41 27.62
CA GLN A 22 4.90 3.23 27.65
C GLN A 22 3.88 3.24 26.51
N GLN A 23 3.35 4.41 26.16
CA GLN A 23 2.40 4.57 25.06
C GLN A 23 3.03 4.29 23.70
N GLN A 24 4.25 4.78 23.47
CA GLN A 24 4.97 4.52 22.22
C GLN A 24 5.30 3.04 22.08
N MET A 25 5.82 2.42 23.15
CA MET A 25 6.14 0.99 23.14
C MET A 25 4.89 0.13 22.92
N ALA A 26 3.77 0.45 23.58
CA ALA A 26 2.50 -0.23 23.36
C ALA A 26 2.02 -0.10 21.92
N GLY A 27 2.13 1.10 21.32
CA GLY A 27 1.80 1.32 19.91
C GLY A 27 2.67 0.51 18.95
N TYR A 28 3.97 0.39 19.21
CA TYR A 28 4.87 -0.43 18.38
C TYR A 28 4.61 -1.93 18.52
N LEU A 29 4.10 -2.37 19.67
CA LEU A 29 3.75 -3.77 19.92
C LEU A 29 2.31 -4.14 19.49
N ASP A 30 1.55 -3.17 18.98
CA ASP A 30 0.12 -3.30 18.68
C ASP A 30 -0.70 -3.81 19.89
N LEU A 31 -0.37 -3.28 21.07
CA LEU A 31 -1.05 -3.59 22.33
C LEU A 31 -1.79 -2.36 22.83
N ALA A 32 -2.97 -2.59 23.43
CA ALA A 32 -3.63 -1.55 24.21
C ALA A 32 -2.71 -1.12 25.38
N LEU A 33 -2.64 0.18 25.65
CA LEU A 33 -1.78 0.75 26.71
C LEU A 33 -1.97 0.03 28.05
N ARG A 34 -3.22 -0.26 28.44
CA ARG A 34 -3.52 -1.00 29.67
C ARG A 34 -2.94 -2.41 29.68
N SER A 35 -3.00 -3.12 28.55
CA SER A 35 -2.45 -4.46 28.43
C SER A 35 -0.92 -4.45 28.55
N TYR A 36 -0.27 -3.45 27.95
CA TYR A 36 1.17 -3.25 28.09
C TYR A 36 1.57 -2.91 29.54
N GLN A 37 0.83 -1.99 30.17
CA GLN A 37 1.05 -1.62 31.58
C GLN A 37 0.87 -2.81 32.52
N ALA A 38 -0.12 -3.67 32.29
CA ALA A 38 -0.32 -4.89 33.07
C ALA A 38 0.88 -5.87 32.94
N ILE A 39 1.55 -5.90 31.78
CA ILE A 39 2.76 -6.71 31.59
C ILE A 39 3.95 -6.10 32.34
N GLU A 40 4.19 -4.79 32.23
CA GLU A 40 5.27 -4.12 32.98
C GLU A 40 5.05 -4.17 34.50
N ALA A 41 3.80 -4.07 34.96
CA ALA A 41 3.43 -4.19 36.38
C ALA A 41 3.55 -5.63 36.91
N GLY A 42 3.60 -6.63 36.02
CA GLY A 42 3.62 -8.05 36.38
C GLY A 42 2.24 -8.64 36.71
N GLU A 43 1.16 -7.91 36.43
CA GLU A 43 -0.22 -8.41 36.53
C GLU A 43 -0.54 -9.43 35.42
N SER A 44 0.12 -9.31 34.27
CA SER A 44 0.01 -10.22 33.14
C SER A 44 1.34 -10.91 32.85
N THR A 45 1.26 -12.18 32.45
CA THR A 45 2.44 -12.99 32.16
C THR A 45 3.22 -12.42 30.97
N TYR A 46 4.51 -12.14 31.16
CA TYR A 46 5.41 -11.82 30.06
C TYR A 46 5.74 -13.10 29.28
N ARG A 47 5.14 -13.23 28.09
CA ARG A 47 5.28 -14.40 27.22
C ARG A 47 6.34 -14.18 26.17
N LEU A 48 6.85 -15.28 25.62
CA LEU A 48 7.84 -15.27 24.53
C LEU A 48 7.42 -14.39 23.35
N ILE A 49 6.12 -14.35 23.00
CA ILE A 49 5.61 -13.51 21.92
C ILE A 49 5.81 -12.00 22.18
N HIS A 50 5.62 -11.55 23.43
CA HIS A 50 5.86 -10.16 23.81
C HIS A 50 7.35 -9.83 23.74
N ARG A 51 8.21 -10.80 24.07
CA ARG A 51 9.66 -10.68 23.94
C ARG A 51 10.11 -10.53 22.50
N LEU A 52 9.71 -11.43 21.62
CA LEU A 52 10.07 -11.38 20.20
C LEU A 52 9.59 -10.07 19.57
N ALA A 53 8.39 -9.61 19.94
CA ALA A 53 7.86 -8.33 19.48
C ALA A 53 8.72 -7.16 20.00
N ALA A 54 9.10 -7.14 21.28
CA ALA A 54 9.95 -6.10 21.85
C ALA A 54 11.37 -6.10 21.24
N GLU A 55 11.95 -7.26 21.01
CA GLU A 55 13.22 -7.45 20.32
C GLU A 55 13.17 -6.90 18.88
N ARG A 56 12.05 -7.12 18.17
CA ARG A 56 11.82 -6.56 16.83
C ARG A 56 11.74 -5.04 16.83
N VAL A 57 11.05 -4.45 17.81
CA VAL A 57 10.96 -3.00 17.99
C VAL A 57 12.35 -2.42 18.26
N ALA A 58 13.13 -3.05 19.13
CA ALA A 58 14.48 -2.61 19.43
C ALA A 58 15.40 -2.65 18.20
N LEU A 59 15.30 -3.70 17.37
CA LEU A 59 16.02 -3.77 16.10
C LEU A 59 15.62 -2.66 15.12
N MET A 60 14.32 -2.39 15.00
CA MET A 60 13.80 -1.33 14.13
C MET A 60 14.33 0.04 14.57
N VAL A 61 14.23 0.37 15.85
CA VAL A 61 14.74 1.65 16.39
C VAL A 61 16.26 1.75 16.24
N ALA A 62 17.00 0.65 16.47
CA ALA A 62 18.44 0.60 16.27
C ALA A 62 18.83 0.87 14.81
N ALA A 63 18.08 0.32 13.85
CA ALA A 63 18.29 0.55 12.42
C ALA A 63 17.97 1.99 12.02
N ASP A 64 16.83 2.53 12.46
CA ASP A 64 16.38 3.88 12.12
C ASP A 64 17.31 4.97 12.67
N THR A 65 17.86 4.75 13.87
CA THR A 65 18.78 5.69 14.53
C THR A 65 20.25 5.48 14.17
N GLY A 66 20.57 4.43 13.40
CA GLY A 66 21.95 4.05 13.08
C GLY A 66 22.77 3.63 14.30
N ARG A 67 22.11 3.19 15.39
CA ARG A 67 22.75 2.80 16.66
C ARG A 67 22.55 1.30 16.91
N PRO A 68 23.38 0.43 16.31
CA PRO A 68 23.18 -1.03 16.38
C PRO A 68 23.24 -1.59 17.81
N LEU A 69 23.92 -0.89 18.74
CA LEU A 69 24.03 -1.31 20.14
C LEU A 69 22.70 -1.24 20.93
N LEU A 70 21.68 -0.55 20.40
CA LEU A 70 20.34 -0.51 21.01
C LEU A 70 19.58 -1.84 20.82
N ALA A 71 19.93 -2.64 19.82
CA ALA A 71 19.33 -3.95 19.63
C ALA A 71 19.89 -4.94 20.67
N PRO A 72 19.06 -5.85 21.22
CA PRO A 72 19.51 -6.88 22.15
C PRO A 72 20.63 -7.77 21.57
N PRO A 73 21.56 -8.28 22.41
CA PRO A 73 22.71 -9.05 21.93
C PRO A 73 22.35 -10.29 21.09
N THR A 74 21.24 -10.95 21.41
CA THR A 74 20.70 -12.09 20.65
C THR A 74 20.39 -11.68 19.21
N VAL A 75 19.57 -10.64 19.04
CA VAL A 75 19.16 -10.12 17.74
C VAL A 75 20.34 -9.60 16.92
N ARG A 76 21.34 -8.99 17.58
CA ARG A 76 22.56 -8.55 16.89
C ARG A 76 23.35 -9.71 16.31
N ARG A 77 23.47 -10.83 17.05
CA ARG A 77 24.14 -12.03 16.54
C ARG A 77 23.39 -12.61 15.35
N ASP A 78 22.07 -12.75 15.47
CA ASP A 78 21.23 -13.25 14.37
C ASP A 78 21.36 -12.38 13.11
N ALA A 79 21.42 -11.05 13.27
CA ALA A 79 21.62 -10.12 12.17
C ALA A 79 23.01 -10.27 11.52
N VAL A 80 24.07 -10.44 12.32
CA VAL A 80 25.44 -10.67 11.81
C VAL A 80 25.54 -12.01 11.07
N ASP A 81 24.92 -13.05 11.60
CA ASP A 81 24.89 -14.38 10.98
C ASP A 81 24.15 -14.34 9.63
N LEU A 82 23.01 -13.63 9.58
CA LEU A 82 22.25 -13.41 8.35
C LEU A 82 23.05 -12.66 7.30
N VAL A 83 23.75 -11.59 7.68
CA VAL A 83 24.61 -10.82 6.76
C VAL A 83 25.75 -11.68 6.24
N SER A 84 26.39 -12.46 7.13
CA SER A 84 27.48 -13.37 6.77
C SER A 84 27.03 -14.45 5.79
N LEU A 85 25.81 -14.97 5.95
CA LEU A 85 25.21 -15.93 5.04
C LEU A 85 24.86 -15.29 3.68
N GLY A 86 24.25 -14.11 3.69
CA GLY A 86 23.93 -13.37 2.47
C GLY A 86 25.16 -12.98 1.64
N GLN A 87 26.29 -12.71 2.31
CA GLN A 87 27.58 -12.48 1.65
C GLN A 87 28.12 -13.73 0.97
N ARG A 88 28.02 -14.90 1.62
CA ARG A 88 28.45 -16.19 1.05
C ARG A 88 27.63 -16.57 -0.17
N GLU A 89 26.34 -16.26 -0.16
CA GLU A 89 25.41 -16.52 -1.27
C GLU A 89 25.52 -15.49 -2.40
N GLY A 90 26.31 -14.43 -2.22
CA GLY A 90 26.51 -13.39 -3.24
C GLY A 90 25.29 -12.47 -3.42
N HIS A 91 24.36 -12.44 -2.47
CA HIS A 91 23.14 -11.67 -2.59
C HIS A 91 23.45 -10.16 -2.58
N PRO A 92 22.94 -9.38 -3.56
CA PRO A 92 23.37 -7.99 -3.78
C PRO A 92 23.11 -7.06 -2.59
N ALA A 93 22.14 -7.38 -1.73
CA ALA A 93 21.81 -6.59 -0.53
C ALA A 93 22.88 -6.65 0.59
N PHE A 94 23.83 -7.57 0.53
CA PHE A 94 24.82 -7.80 1.61
C PHE A 94 26.27 -7.59 1.18
N GLN A 95 26.51 -7.15 -0.06
CA GLN A 95 27.86 -6.91 -0.58
C GLN A 95 28.49 -5.70 0.12
N ILE A 96 29.69 -5.88 0.67
CA ILE A 96 30.48 -4.80 1.26
C ILE A 96 31.14 -4.05 0.09
N PRO A 97 30.99 -2.71 -0.03
CA PRO A 97 31.72 -1.94 -1.03
C PRO A 97 33.23 -2.02 -0.75
N ASP A 98 34.02 -2.39 -1.76
CA ASP A 98 35.46 -2.57 -1.65
C ASP A 98 36.16 -1.31 -1.10
N SER A 99 37.00 -1.49 -0.09
CA SER A 99 37.66 -0.42 0.68
C SER A 99 38.73 0.39 -0.07
N ASN A 100 38.82 0.28 -1.39
CA ASN A 100 39.69 1.12 -2.24
C ASN A 100 38.95 2.28 -2.93
N SER A 101 37.65 2.46 -2.71
CA SER A 101 36.87 3.57 -3.28
C SER A 101 36.66 4.71 -2.27
N SER A 102 37.71 5.22 -1.63
CA SER A 102 37.60 6.34 -0.67
C SER A 102 37.31 7.71 -1.31
N ASN A 103 36.95 7.75 -2.60
CA ASN A 103 36.43 8.94 -3.28
C ASN A 103 35.12 8.70 -4.05
N ALA A 104 34.50 7.52 -3.91
CA ALA A 104 33.14 7.34 -4.36
C ALA A 104 32.22 7.87 -3.27
N LYS A 105 31.53 9.00 -3.53
CA LYS A 105 30.30 9.33 -2.82
C LYS A 105 29.48 8.04 -2.69
N PRO A 106 28.87 7.76 -1.52
CA PRO A 106 27.95 6.63 -1.40
C PRO A 106 26.98 6.72 -2.58
N SER A 107 26.81 5.65 -3.35
CA SER A 107 25.82 5.63 -4.43
C SER A 107 24.46 5.83 -3.77
N GLU A 108 23.98 7.07 -3.79
CA GLU A 108 22.68 7.49 -3.25
C GLU A 108 21.54 6.69 -3.87
N ASP A 109 21.76 6.01 -5.00
CA ASP A 109 20.74 5.37 -5.82
C ASP A 109 19.95 4.24 -5.14
N GLY A 110 20.53 3.51 -4.17
CA GLY A 110 19.84 2.41 -3.49
C GLY A 110 18.83 2.85 -2.41
N THR A 111 19.12 3.98 -1.74
CA THR A 111 18.30 4.54 -0.65
C THR A 111 17.53 5.80 -1.06
N ALA A 112 17.88 6.44 -2.17
CA ALA A 112 17.25 7.69 -2.63
C ALA A 112 15.77 7.51 -3.00
N PHE A 113 15.35 6.31 -3.39
CA PHE A 113 14.00 6.05 -3.86
C PHE A 113 13.12 5.26 -2.89
N THR A 114 13.62 4.82 -1.73
CA THR A 114 12.81 4.02 -0.78
C THR A 114 11.52 4.74 -0.40
N GLY A 115 11.58 6.06 -0.15
CA GLY A 115 10.41 6.88 0.11
C GLY A 115 9.46 7.01 -1.10
N SER A 116 10.01 7.08 -2.31
CA SER A 116 9.21 7.16 -3.54
C SER A 116 8.55 5.82 -3.89
N TYR A 117 9.25 4.70 -3.72
CA TYR A 117 8.69 3.37 -3.92
C TYR A 117 7.62 3.02 -2.89
N ARG A 118 7.74 3.51 -1.65
CA ARG A 118 6.67 3.42 -0.66
C ARG A 118 5.38 4.08 -1.16
N LEU A 119 5.47 5.29 -1.71
CA LEU A 119 4.31 5.99 -2.27
C LEU A 119 3.71 5.26 -3.48
N VAL A 120 4.56 4.67 -4.33
CA VAL A 120 4.09 3.83 -5.45
C VAL A 120 3.36 2.60 -4.92
N GLY A 121 3.91 1.90 -3.92
CA GLY A 121 3.27 0.74 -3.30
C GLY A 121 1.93 1.08 -2.67
N GLU A 122 1.84 2.22 -1.97
CA GLU A 122 0.60 2.74 -1.40
C GLU A 122 -0.47 3.01 -2.46
N LEU A 123 -0.10 3.69 -3.56
CA LEU A 123 -1.00 3.92 -4.69
C LEU A 123 -1.50 2.61 -5.31
N VAL A 124 -0.64 1.60 -5.44
CA VAL A 124 -1.00 0.29 -6.01
C VAL A 124 -1.98 -0.45 -5.10
N LEU A 125 -1.74 -0.47 -3.80
CA LEU A 125 -2.65 -1.08 -2.83
C LEU A 125 -4.02 -0.39 -2.84
N LEU A 126 -4.03 0.94 -2.88
CA LEU A 126 -5.26 1.73 -2.98
C LEU A 126 -6.00 1.47 -4.30
N ALA A 127 -5.28 1.39 -5.42
CA ALA A 127 -5.87 1.07 -6.71
C ALA A 127 -6.51 -0.34 -6.71
N ASN A 128 -5.87 -1.33 -6.09
CA ASN A 128 -6.45 -2.68 -5.95
C ASN A 128 -7.71 -2.67 -5.08
N ALA A 129 -7.72 -1.89 -3.99
CA ALA A 129 -8.91 -1.73 -3.16
C ALA A 129 -10.07 -1.05 -3.92
N LEU A 130 -9.76 -0.04 -4.72
CA LEU A 130 -10.72 0.63 -5.61
C LEU A 130 -11.24 -0.30 -6.71
N GLU A 131 -10.39 -1.17 -7.26
CA GLU A 131 -10.83 -2.17 -8.23
C GLU A 131 -11.81 -3.17 -7.62
N TYR A 132 -11.51 -3.66 -6.41
CA TYR A 132 -12.44 -4.53 -5.69
C TYR A 132 -13.79 -3.83 -5.46
N GLN A 133 -13.76 -2.59 -4.96
CA GLN A 133 -14.97 -1.80 -4.77
C GLN A 133 -15.72 -1.53 -6.09
N LEU A 134 -15.00 -1.29 -7.17
CA LEU A 134 -15.57 -1.05 -8.50
C LEU A 134 -16.38 -2.24 -9.00
N ASN A 135 -15.98 -3.48 -8.66
CA ASN A 135 -16.78 -4.66 -8.98
C ASN A 135 -18.19 -4.56 -8.35
N HIS A 136 -18.24 -4.20 -7.06
CA HIS A 136 -19.49 -4.01 -6.32
C HIS A 136 -20.31 -2.83 -6.85
N VAL A 137 -19.67 -1.69 -7.15
CA VAL A 137 -20.34 -0.54 -7.79
C VAL A 137 -20.97 -0.97 -9.11
N LEU A 138 -20.25 -1.72 -9.95
CA LEU A 138 -20.75 -2.21 -11.23
C LEU A 138 -21.97 -3.11 -11.06
N MET A 139 -21.92 -4.07 -10.14
CA MET A 139 -23.05 -4.95 -9.81
C MET A 139 -24.29 -4.16 -9.41
N GLN A 140 -24.14 -3.18 -8.53
CA GLN A 140 -25.27 -2.42 -7.99
C GLN A 140 -25.85 -1.43 -9.00
N VAL A 141 -25.00 -0.70 -9.74
CA VAL A 141 -25.44 0.32 -10.72
C VAL A 141 -26.08 -0.32 -11.96
N LEU A 142 -25.60 -1.49 -12.38
CA LEU A 142 -26.20 -2.26 -13.47
C LEU A 142 -27.37 -3.15 -13.02
N HIS A 143 -27.64 -3.22 -11.71
CA HIS A 143 -28.69 -4.08 -11.14
C HIS A 143 -28.54 -5.53 -11.61
N LEU A 144 -27.31 -6.06 -11.54
CA LEU A 144 -27.03 -7.44 -11.91
C LEU A 144 -27.59 -8.38 -10.85
N THR A 145 -28.06 -9.55 -11.28
CA THR A 145 -28.64 -10.54 -10.37
C THR A 145 -27.56 -11.10 -9.46
N GLU A 146 -27.78 -11.05 -8.15
CA GLU A 146 -26.85 -11.62 -7.18
C GLU A 146 -26.68 -13.13 -7.41
N SER A 147 -25.47 -13.50 -7.81
CA SER A 147 -25.04 -14.87 -8.01
C SER A 147 -23.65 -15.03 -7.43
N PRO A 148 -23.34 -16.13 -6.71
CA PRO A 148 -22.03 -16.35 -6.11
C PRO A 148 -20.86 -16.26 -7.09
N MET A 149 -21.11 -16.53 -8.38
CA MET A 149 -20.07 -16.51 -9.43
C MET A 149 -19.99 -15.18 -10.18
N LEU A 150 -20.87 -14.21 -9.90
CA LEU A 150 -20.91 -12.97 -10.65
C LEU A 150 -19.72 -12.06 -10.35
N GLU A 151 -19.37 -11.89 -9.08
CA GLU A 151 -18.23 -11.05 -8.68
C GLU A 151 -16.91 -11.58 -9.25
N PRO A 152 -16.58 -12.90 -9.17
CA PRO A 152 -15.40 -13.45 -9.83
C PRO A 152 -15.36 -13.19 -11.33
N VAL A 153 -16.49 -13.31 -12.03
CA VAL A 153 -16.55 -13.03 -13.48
C VAL A 153 -16.29 -11.56 -13.76
N ILE A 154 -16.90 -10.66 -12.99
CA ILE A 154 -16.66 -9.21 -13.13
C ILE A 154 -15.20 -8.87 -12.82
N ALA A 155 -14.61 -9.53 -11.82
CA ALA A 155 -13.21 -9.32 -11.46
C ALA A 155 -12.25 -9.60 -12.64
N THR A 156 -12.59 -10.51 -13.56
CA THR A 156 -11.77 -10.77 -14.76
C THR A 156 -11.82 -9.67 -15.82
N LEU A 157 -12.76 -8.74 -15.73
CA LEU A 157 -12.85 -7.61 -16.65
C LEU A 157 -11.76 -6.59 -16.37
N ASP A 158 -11.17 -6.04 -17.43
CA ASP A 158 -10.23 -4.92 -17.31
C ASP A 158 -10.92 -3.68 -16.70
N VAL A 159 -10.23 -2.98 -15.80
CA VAL A 159 -10.74 -1.83 -15.07
C VAL A 159 -11.15 -0.70 -16.00
N VAL A 160 -10.40 -0.48 -17.08
CA VAL A 160 -10.76 0.55 -18.08
C VAL A 160 -12.12 0.25 -18.70
N ARG A 161 -12.39 -1.03 -19.00
CA ARG A 161 -13.70 -1.46 -19.53
C ARG A 161 -14.82 -1.32 -18.49
N LYS A 162 -14.56 -1.65 -17.22
CA LYS A 162 -15.53 -1.43 -16.12
C LYS A 162 -15.93 0.04 -16.01
N ILE A 163 -14.95 0.94 -16.09
CA ILE A 163 -15.16 2.39 -16.07
C ILE A 163 -16.00 2.84 -17.28
N GLU A 164 -15.69 2.36 -18.50
CA GLU A 164 -16.46 2.67 -19.70
C GLU A 164 -17.93 2.22 -19.60
N MET A 165 -18.16 1.00 -19.09
CA MET A 165 -19.52 0.49 -18.85
C MET A 165 -20.31 1.41 -17.91
N LEU A 166 -19.69 1.86 -16.82
CA LEU A 166 -20.30 2.79 -15.88
C LEU A 166 -20.52 4.18 -16.48
N LYS A 167 -19.60 4.68 -17.33
CA LYS A 167 -19.75 5.94 -18.06
C LYS A 167 -20.93 5.94 -19.01
N VAL A 168 -21.11 4.85 -19.76
CA VAL A 168 -22.27 4.70 -20.64
C VAL A 168 -23.54 4.63 -19.80
N ARG A 169 -23.54 3.82 -18.73
CA ARG A 169 -24.70 3.67 -17.85
C ARG A 169 -25.09 4.98 -17.16
N SER A 170 -24.14 5.78 -16.70
CA SER A 170 -24.41 7.03 -15.97
C SER A 170 -25.18 8.04 -16.83
N LYS A 171 -24.98 8.04 -18.16
CA LYS A 171 -25.74 8.88 -19.10
C LYS A 171 -27.24 8.54 -19.14
N HIS A 172 -27.60 7.30 -18.83
CA HIS A 172 -28.99 6.84 -18.79
C HIS A 172 -29.68 7.09 -17.43
N ILE A 173 -28.96 7.61 -16.43
CA ILE A 173 -29.55 7.97 -15.14
C ILE A 173 -30.21 9.35 -15.26
N ALA A 174 -31.53 9.38 -15.17
CA ALA A 174 -32.30 10.61 -15.28
C ALA A 174 -32.12 11.54 -14.07
N GLN A 175 -31.98 10.98 -12.86
CA GLN A 175 -31.86 11.78 -11.65
C GLN A 175 -30.46 12.38 -11.49
N HIS A 176 -30.37 13.71 -11.55
CA HIS A 176 -29.09 14.43 -11.51
C HIS A 176 -28.30 14.21 -10.21
N ASN A 177 -28.99 14.09 -9.08
CA ASN A 177 -28.41 13.80 -7.76
C ASN A 177 -27.77 12.40 -7.67
N TRP A 178 -28.09 11.47 -8.57
CA TRP A 178 -27.44 10.16 -8.65
C TRP A 178 -26.36 10.13 -9.73
N ARG A 179 -26.64 10.79 -10.86
CA ARG A 179 -25.72 10.88 -11.99
C ARG A 179 -24.42 11.62 -11.62
N LYS A 180 -24.51 12.76 -10.93
CA LYS A 180 -23.35 13.62 -10.63
C LYS A 180 -22.35 12.94 -9.68
N PRO A 181 -22.76 12.31 -8.56
CA PRO A 181 -21.84 11.56 -7.71
C PRO A 181 -21.18 10.39 -8.43
N LEU A 182 -21.95 9.63 -9.22
CA LEU A 182 -21.40 8.51 -9.99
C LEU A 182 -20.37 8.99 -11.03
N ALA A 183 -20.65 10.07 -11.76
CA ALA A 183 -19.71 10.65 -12.71
C ALA A 183 -18.43 11.15 -12.01
N GLY A 184 -18.55 11.86 -10.89
CA GLY A 184 -17.40 12.33 -10.12
C GLY A 184 -16.53 11.19 -9.57
N TYR A 185 -17.15 10.10 -9.12
CA TYR A 185 -16.44 8.89 -8.71
C TYR A 185 -15.67 8.24 -9.87
N ILE A 186 -16.31 8.11 -11.03
CA ILE A 186 -15.69 7.56 -12.25
C ILE A 186 -14.48 8.41 -12.68
N ASP A 187 -14.59 9.73 -12.67
CA ASP A 187 -13.49 10.63 -13.07
C ASP A 187 -12.28 10.49 -12.13
N LYS A 188 -12.52 10.28 -10.83
CA LYS A 188 -11.47 10.01 -9.84
C LYS A 188 -10.81 8.66 -10.07
N LEU A 189 -11.59 7.60 -10.34
CA LEU A 189 -11.05 6.28 -10.67
C LEU A 189 -10.13 6.33 -11.89
N GLU A 190 -10.51 7.06 -12.94
CA GLU A 190 -9.66 7.24 -14.11
C GLU A 190 -8.35 7.96 -13.80
N ALA A 191 -8.41 9.00 -12.95
CA ALA A 191 -7.22 9.73 -12.53
C ALA A 191 -6.26 8.80 -11.76
N VAL A 192 -6.77 8.03 -10.80
CA VAL A 192 -5.98 7.06 -10.02
C VAL A 192 -5.40 5.98 -10.94
N TRP A 193 -6.18 5.43 -11.87
CA TRP A 193 -5.73 4.36 -12.75
C TRP A 193 -4.64 4.83 -13.73
N LYS A 194 -4.77 6.06 -14.25
CA LYS A 194 -3.71 6.69 -15.07
C LYS A 194 -2.41 6.84 -14.28
N LEU A 195 -2.49 7.31 -13.04
CA LEU A 195 -1.32 7.45 -12.16
C LEU A 195 -0.71 6.10 -11.78
N ARG A 196 -1.54 5.09 -11.51
CA ARG A 196 -1.08 3.72 -11.22
C ARG A 196 -0.35 3.12 -12.42
N ASN A 197 -0.91 3.24 -13.61
CA ASN A 197 -0.27 2.73 -14.83
C ASN A 197 1.04 3.47 -15.13
N LEU A 198 1.06 4.80 -14.95
CA LEU A 198 2.29 5.58 -15.05
C LEU A 198 3.35 5.06 -14.05
N ALA A 199 3.00 4.90 -12.78
CA ALA A 199 3.92 4.52 -11.72
C ALA A 199 4.46 3.09 -11.89
N CYS A 200 3.64 2.15 -12.35
CA CYS A 200 4.03 0.75 -12.54
C CYS A 200 4.82 0.50 -13.83
N HIS A 201 4.63 1.33 -14.86
CA HIS A 201 5.19 1.08 -16.20
C HIS A 201 6.24 2.10 -16.64
N THR A 202 6.53 3.12 -15.82
CA THR A 202 7.54 4.14 -16.13
C THR A 202 8.66 4.11 -15.11
N PRO A 203 9.94 4.12 -15.55
CA PRO A 203 11.05 4.19 -14.61
C PRO A 203 11.08 5.52 -13.87
N LEU A 204 11.40 5.44 -12.59
CA LEU A 204 11.64 6.59 -11.73
C LEU A 204 13.11 7.02 -11.88
N VAL A 205 13.35 8.30 -12.14
CA VAL A 205 14.69 8.88 -12.38
C VAL A 205 14.88 10.05 -11.41
N PRO A 206 16.08 10.24 -10.85
CA PRO A 206 16.33 11.38 -9.96
C PRO A 206 16.22 12.70 -10.74
N ASP A 207 15.64 13.71 -10.11
CA ASP A 207 15.50 15.05 -10.69
C ASP A 207 15.90 16.12 -9.68
N SER A 208 16.69 17.09 -10.12
CA SER A 208 17.26 18.12 -9.24
C SER A 208 16.22 19.11 -8.69
N LYS A 209 15.03 19.20 -9.30
CA LYS A 209 13.95 20.10 -8.86
C LYS A 209 12.86 19.40 -8.08
N HIS A 210 12.53 18.17 -8.46
CA HIS A 210 11.39 17.43 -7.88
C HIS A 210 11.79 16.19 -7.08
N GLY A 211 13.09 15.96 -6.87
CA GLY A 211 13.65 14.79 -6.19
C GLY A 211 13.60 13.54 -7.06
N ALA A 212 12.39 13.11 -7.44
CA ALA A 212 12.16 11.95 -8.30
C ALA A 212 11.02 12.21 -9.29
N VAL A 213 11.24 11.82 -10.55
CA VAL A 213 10.26 12.00 -11.65
C VAL A 213 10.13 10.71 -12.45
N PHE A 214 8.90 10.43 -12.90
CA PHE A 214 8.66 9.39 -13.89
C PHE A 214 9.09 9.92 -15.26
N ALA A 215 10.04 9.22 -15.89
CA ALA A 215 10.63 9.62 -17.16
C ALA A 215 10.30 8.61 -18.28
N PRO A 216 9.20 8.80 -19.03
CA PRO A 216 8.82 7.88 -20.11
C PRO A 216 9.87 7.82 -21.24
N ALA A 217 10.67 8.89 -21.42
CA ALA A 217 11.72 8.96 -22.42
C ALA A 217 12.88 7.97 -22.18
N ALA A 218 13.12 7.51 -20.95
CA ALA A 218 14.14 6.49 -20.68
C ALA A 218 13.71 5.11 -21.22
N ALA A 219 12.42 4.78 -21.14
CA ALA A 219 11.86 3.58 -21.76
C ALA A 219 11.91 3.65 -23.30
N ALA A 220 11.68 4.84 -23.89
CA ALA A 220 11.80 5.05 -25.33
C ALA A 220 13.26 4.94 -25.84
N LYS A 221 14.26 5.38 -25.06
CA LYS A 221 15.68 5.20 -25.42
C LYS A 221 16.14 3.73 -25.36
N LEU A 222 15.52 2.91 -24.52
CA LEU A 222 15.71 1.45 -24.51
C LEU A 222 15.11 0.78 -25.75
N LEU A 223 14.02 1.32 -26.29
CA LEU A 223 13.35 0.86 -27.50
C LEU A 223 13.82 1.66 -28.73
N LYS A 224 15.06 1.41 -29.18
CA LYS A 224 15.73 2.08 -30.33
C LYS A 224 14.92 2.15 -31.65
N THR A 225 13.80 1.44 -31.77
CA THR A 225 12.94 1.38 -32.96
C THR A 225 11.79 2.39 -32.98
N LEU A 226 11.49 3.09 -31.88
CA LEU A 226 10.40 4.07 -31.84
C LEU A 226 10.92 5.48 -32.17
N ARG A 227 10.67 5.94 -33.41
CA ARG A 227 10.89 7.34 -33.80
C ARG A 227 9.82 8.22 -33.14
N LEU A 228 10.19 8.94 -32.08
CA LEU A 228 9.32 9.93 -31.45
C LEU A 228 9.50 11.29 -32.12
N GLU A 229 8.42 11.85 -32.66
CA GLU A 229 8.40 13.13 -33.39
C GLU A 229 8.54 14.36 -32.46
N ASN A 230 8.28 14.21 -31.16
CA ASN A 230 8.41 15.29 -30.17
C ASN A 230 9.35 14.88 -29.04
N SER A 231 10.48 15.59 -28.90
CA SER A 231 11.57 15.25 -27.97
C SER A 231 11.30 15.59 -26.50
N SER A 232 10.19 16.24 -26.18
CA SER A 232 9.80 16.65 -24.83
C SER A 232 8.58 15.85 -24.35
N ILE A 233 8.81 14.62 -23.89
CA ILE A 233 7.76 13.89 -23.17
C ILE A 233 7.63 14.46 -21.74
N GLU A 234 6.42 14.85 -21.35
CA GLU A 234 6.11 15.44 -20.04
C GLU A 234 6.56 14.49 -18.90
N ARG A 235 7.49 14.96 -18.08
CA ARG A 235 7.93 14.24 -16.87
C ARG A 235 6.93 14.47 -15.77
N THR A 236 6.50 13.40 -15.11
CA THR A 236 5.54 13.52 -14.01
C THR A 236 6.27 13.43 -12.67
N PRO A 237 6.17 14.44 -11.79
CA PRO A 237 6.82 14.39 -10.49
C PRO A 237 6.11 13.43 -9.53
N ILE A 238 6.87 12.89 -8.57
CA ILE A 238 6.35 12.00 -7.53
C ILE A 238 5.26 12.65 -6.66
N SER A 239 5.22 13.99 -6.58
CA SER A 239 4.16 14.72 -5.88
C SER A 239 2.75 14.44 -6.44
N LYS A 240 2.62 14.20 -7.76
CA LYS A 240 1.34 13.83 -8.37
C LYS A 240 0.83 12.47 -7.87
N ILE A 241 1.73 11.56 -7.44
CA ILE A 241 1.33 10.29 -6.84
C ILE A 241 0.69 10.52 -5.48
N ARG A 242 1.23 11.44 -4.68
CA ARG A 242 0.63 11.82 -3.39
C ARG A 242 -0.76 12.43 -3.57
N GLU A 243 -0.92 13.30 -4.56
CA GLU A 243 -2.24 13.82 -4.95
C GLU A 243 -3.18 12.69 -5.39
N GLY A 244 -2.68 11.73 -6.18
CA GLY A 244 -3.42 10.54 -6.59
C GLY A 244 -3.88 9.66 -5.44
N ILE A 245 -3.05 9.49 -4.41
CA ILE A 245 -3.43 8.77 -3.18
C ILE A 245 -4.60 9.47 -2.50
N SER A 246 -4.52 10.79 -2.28
CA SER A 246 -5.62 11.55 -1.68
C SER A 246 -6.91 11.46 -2.50
N ILE A 247 -6.81 11.55 -3.84
CA ILE A 247 -7.95 11.37 -4.74
C ILE A 247 -8.56 9.97 -4.57
N GLY A 248 -7.71 8.94 -4.48
CA GLY A 248 -8.16 7.55 -4.33
C GLY A 248 -8.82 7.28 -2.97
N GLU A 249 -8.34 7.87 -1.88
CA GLU A 249 -8.98 7.78 -0.55
C GLU A 249 -10.38 8.40 -0.57
N HIS A 250 -10.52 9.58 -1.19
CA HIS A 250 -11.82 10.22 -1.38
C HIS A 250 -12.74 9.37 -2.26
N ALA A 251 -12.21 8.80 -3.35
CA ALA A 251 -12.98 7.92 -4.22
C ALA A 251 -13.48 6.69 -3.46
N LEU A 252 -12.67 6.11 -2.57
CA LEU A 252 -13.04 4.94 -1.79
C LEU A 252 -14.23 5.21 -0.86
N GLY A 253 -14.26 6.38 -0.20
CA GLY A 253 -15.41 6.82 0.60
C GLY A 253 -16.67 7.06 -0.23
N GLU A 254 -16.51 7.70 -1.41
CA GLU A 254 -17.64 7.96 -2.32
C GLU A 254 -18.21 6.67 -2.93
N GLY A 255 -17.35 5.73 -3.32
CA GLY A 255 -17.75 4.45 -3.87
C GLY A 255 -18.61 3.64 -2.89
N GLN A 256 -18.26 3.67 -1.59
CA GLN A 256 -19.05 3.01 -0.54
C GLN A 256 -20.44 3.63 -0.42
N THR A 257 -20.51 4.97 -0.44
CA THR A 257 -21.77 5.70 -0.42
C THR A 257 -22.63 5.38 -1.65
N ILE A 258 -22.01 5.24 -2.83
CA ILE A 258 -22.71 4.84 -4.06
C ILE A 258 -23.29 3.43 -3.91
N ILE A 259 -22.50 2.46 -3.44
CA ILE A 259 -22.95 1.08 -3.23
C ILE A 259 -24.19 1.05 -2.33
N GLU A 260 -24.13 1.71 -1.17
CA GLU A 260 -25.24 1.72 -0.21
C GLU A 260 -26.51 2.35 -0.78
N ASN A 261 -26.38 3.46 -1.52
CA ASN A 261 -27.51 4.13 -2.13
C ASN A 261 -28.18 3.25 -3.20
N PHE A 262 -27.39 2.64 -4.10
CA PHE A 262 -27.94 1.76 -5.14
C PHE A 262 -28.48 0.45 -4.56
N GLN A 263 -27.89 -0.10 -3.51
CA GLN A 263 -28.45 -1.25 -2.79
C GLN A 263 -29.82 -0.95 -2.21
N ARG A 264 -30.00 0.21 -1.56
CA ARG A 264 -31.31 0.65 -1.04
C ARG A 264 -32.32 0.80 -2.16
N LEU A 265 -31.94 1.44 -3.26
CA LEU A 265 -32.79 1.60 -4.44
C LEU A 265 -33.21 0.24 -5.04
N ASN A 266 -32.26 -0.67 -5.20
CA ASN A 266 -32.49 -2.01 -5.73
C ASN A 266 -33.45 -2.80 -4.82
N SER A 267 -33.24 -2.74 -3.51
CA SER A 267 -34.10 -3.37 -2.51
C SER A 267 -35.53 -2.81 -2.52
N GLU A 268 -35.69 -1.49 -2.64
CA GLU A 268 -37.02 -0.88 -2.76
C GLU A 268 -37.72 -1.25 -4.07
N ARG A 269 -36.96 -1.35 -5.16
CA ARG A 269 -37.48 -1.77 -6.46
C ARG A 269 -37.96 -3.23 -6.40
N GLU A 270 -37.19 -4.13 -5.80
CA GLU A 270 -37.62 -5.52 -5.59
C GLU A 270 -38.88 -5.63 -4.73
N LYS A 271 -39.00 -4.80 -3.68
CA LYS A 271 -40.21 -4.74 -2.85
C LYS A 271 -41.44 -4.25 -3.63
N ARG A 272 -41.28 -3.27 -4.51
CA ARG A 272 -42.40 -2.64 -5.24
C ARG A 272 -42.81 -3.41 -6.50
N PHE A 273 -41.87 -4.04 -7.18
CA PHE A 273 -42.09 -4.63 -8.50
C PHE A 273 -41.83 -6.15 -8.54
N GLY A 274 -41.47 -6.76 -7.41
CA GLY A 274 -41.09 -8.17 -7.33
C GLY A 274 -39.68 -8.43 -7.87
N LYS A 275 -39.16 -9.63 -7.63
CA LYS A 275 -37.89 -10.09 -8.23
C LYS A 275 -38.11 -10.22 -9.75
N ALA A 276 -37.26 -9.60 -10.57
CA ALA A 276 -37.35 -9.75 -12.01
C ALA A 276 -37.36 -11.26 -12.35
N PRO A 277 -38.29 -11.75 -13.20
CA PRO A 277 -38.35 -13.16 -13.53
C PRO A 277 -37.01 -13.57 -14.14
N SER A 278 -36.36 -14.56 -13.52
CA SER A 278 -35.20 -15.22 -14.12
C SER A 278 -35.62 -15.69 -15.52
N PRO A 279 -34.84 -15.40 -16.58
CA PRO A 279 -35.15 -15.94 -17.89
C PRO A 279 -35.25 -17.46 -17.76
N LYS A 280 -36.40 -18.01 -18.15
CA LYS A 280 -36.58 -19.46 -18.21
C LYS A 280 -35.48 -19.98 -19.13
N VAL A 281 -34.54 -20.72 -18.55
CA VAL A 281 -33.50 -21.43 -19.29
C VAL A 281 -34.25 -22.44 -20.17
N GLY A 282 -34.26 -22.17 -21.48
CA GLY A 282 -34.68 -23.11 -22.51
C GLY A 282 -33.49 -23.89 -23.02
#